data_AF-A0A1E2S0E7-F1
#
_entry.id   AF-A0A1E2S0E7-F1
#
_cell.length_a   1.000
_cell.length_b   1.000
_cell.length_c   1.000
_cell.angle_alpha   90.00
_cell.angle_beta   90.00
_cell.angle_gamma   90.00
#
_symmetry.space_group_name_H-M   'P 1'
#
loop_
_entity.id
_entity.type
_entity.pdbx_description
1 polymer ?
#
loop_
_entity_poly.entity_id
_entity_poly.type
_entity_poly.pdbx_seq_one_letter_code
_entity_poly.pdbx_strand_id
1 'polypeptide(L)' 'MSSNRSHDEFGPEPASGPITETGTAGGGSSIWPMIAALDYMLVEMRGLSPMSAHFMRMARQNLLDEHFARKACKNRKPAL' A
#
# COMPACT_ATOMS: atom_id res chain seq x y z
N MET A 1 27.27 34.52 -15.63
CA MET A 1 26.36 35.30 -14.76
C MET A 1 25.11 35.63 -15.56
N SER A 2 23.94 35.43 -14.95
CA SER A 2 22.55 35.69 -15.39
C SER A 2 21.95 34.96 -16.61
N SER A 3 21.07 34.03 -16.27
CA SER A 3 19.99 33.42 -17.04
C SER A 3 18.96 34.44 -17.53
N ASN A 4 18.27 34.14 -18.64
CA ASN A 4 16.83 34.41 -18.82
C ASN A 4 16.29 33.55 -19.97
N ARG A 5 15.74 32.39 -19.59
CA ARG A 5 14.96 31.52 -20.47
C ARG A 5 13.53 32.04 -20.45
N SER A 6 13.08 32.61 -21.56
CA SER A 6 11.71 33.07 -21.74
C SER A 6 10.74 31.90 -21.59
N HIS A 7 9.84 32.05 -20.61
CA HIS A 7 8.58 31.33 -20.55
C HIS A 7 7.69 31.92 -21.64
N ASP A 8 7.30 31.13 -22.63
CA ASP A 8 6.03 31.37 -23.32
C ASP A 8 5.45 30.05 -23.83
N GLU A 9 4.24 29.80 -23.33
CA GLU A 9 3.20 28.84 -23.72
C GLU A 9 3.51 27.34 -23.84
N PHE A 10 3.41 26.69 -22.67
CA PHE A 10 2.91 25.33 -22.56
C PHE A 10 1.38 25.38 -22.51
N GLY A 11 0.70 25.13 -23.63
CA GLY A 11 -0.74 24.96 -23.65
C GLY A 11 -1.15 23.61 -24.21
N PRO A 12 -1.11 22.51 -23.45
CA PRO A 12 -1.95 21.36 -23.78
C PRO A 12 -3.38 21.75 -23.41
N GLU A 13 -4.18 22.00 -24.44
CA GLU A 13 -5.64 22.07 -24.36
C GLU A 13 -6.14 20.85 -23.55
N PRO A 14 -6.80 21.03 -22.39
CA PRO A 14 -7.33 19.89 -21.66
C PRO A 14 -8.48 19.31 -22.47
N ALA A 15 -8.18 18.25 -23.22
CA ALA A 15 -9.16 17.42 -23.89
C ALA A 15 -10.25 17.05 -22.87
N SER A 16 -11.40 17.68 -23.03
CA SER A 16 -12.61 17.45 -22.25
C SER A 16 -13.20 16.12 -22.70
N GLY A 17 -12.55 15.02 -22.34
CA GLY A 17 -13.08 13.68 -22.48
C GLY A 17 -14.22 13.46 -21.48
N PRO A 18 -15.20 12.59 -21.79
CA PRO A 18 -16.29 12.27 -20.87
C PRO A 18 -15.72 11.72 -19.56
N ILE A 19 -16.17 12.30 -18.44
CA ILE A 19 -15.92 11.76 -17.09
C ILE A 19 -16.53 10.37 -17.07
N THR A 20 -15.71 9.37 -17.33
CA THR A 20 -16.09 7.99 -17.14
C THR A 20 -16.18 7.84 -15.63
N GLU A 21 -17.36 7.48 -15.12
CA GLU A 21 -17.53 7.09 -13.73
C GLU A 21 -16.56 5.93 -13.46
N THR A 22 -15.40 6.25 -12.90
CA THR A 22 -14.50 5.28 -12.31
C THR A 22 -15.28 4.70 -11.14
N GLY A 23 -15.99 3.59 -11.40
CA GLY A 23 -16.72 2.85 -10.40
C GLY A 23 -15.83 2.70 -9.17
N THR A 24 -16.32 3.22 -8.06
CA THR A 24 -15.65 3.16 -6.76
C THR A 24 -15.31 1.71 -6.48
N ALA A 25 -14.06 1.32 -6.74
CA ALA A 25 -13.54 0.03 -6.36
C ALA A 25 -13.75 -0.07 -4.85
N GLY A 26 -14.65 -0.96 -4.43
CA GLY A 26 -14.91 -1.23 -3.03
C GLY A 26 -13.58 -1.58 -2.35
N GLY A 27 -13.04 -0.60 -1.62
CA GLY A 27 -11.76 -0.69 -0.92
C GLY A 27 -11.88 -1.62 0.28
N GLY A 28 -11.92 -2.92 0.03
CA GLY A 28 -11.58 -3.91 1.04
C GLY A 28 -10.08 -3.81 1.27
N SER A 29 -9.66 -3.15 2.35
CA SER A 29 -8.27 -3.02 2.75
C SER A 29 -7.60 -4.41 2.83
N SER A 30 -6.91 -4.79 1.76
CA SER A 30 -6.15 -6.04 1.70
C SER A 30 -4.93 -5.92 2.59
N ILE A 31 -4.64 -6.93 3.40
CA ILE A 31 -3.39 -6.98 4.20
C ILE A 31 -2.15 -7.30 3.35
N TRP A 32 -2.35 -7.80 2.13
CA TRP A 32 -1.25 -8.29 1.27
C TRP A 32 -0.28 -7.20 0.81
N PRO A 33 -0.72 -5.97 0.45
CA PRO A 33 0.19 -4.86 0.19
C PRO A 33 1.09 -4.51 1.39
N MET A 34 0.56 -4.59 2.63
CA MET A 34 1.38 -4.36 3.83
C MET A 34 2.41 -5.46 4.05
N ILE A 35 2.05 -6.72 3.82
CA ILE A 35 2.99 -7.86 3.89
C ILE A 35 4.08 -7.71 2.83
N ALA A 36 3.72 -7.38 1.60
CA ALA A 36 4.67 -7.18 0.51
C ALA A 36 5.66 -6.05 0.81
N ALA A 37 5.20 -4.96 1.42
CA ALA A 37 6.09 -3.87 1.86
C ALA A 37 7.06 -4.32 2.95
N LEU A 38 6.62 -5.13 3.92
CA LEU A 38 7.50 -5.69 4.96
C LEU A 38 8.55 -6.64 4.39
N ASP A 39 8.14 -7.52 3.46
CA ASP A 39 9.05 -8.44 2.78
C ASP A 39 10.06 -7.69 1.89
N TYR A 40 9.61 -6.65 1.19
CA TYR A 40 10.47 -5.75 0.43
C TYR A 40 11.49 -5.04 1.33
N MET A 41 11.05 -4.46 2.46
CA MET A 41 11.97 -3.82 3.40
C MET A 41 13.00 -4.79 3.98
N LEU A 42 12.62 -6.05 4.25
CA LEU A 42 13.52 -7.11 4.72
C LEU A 42 14.59 -7.51 3.68
N VAL A 43 14.29 -7.38 2.38
CA VAL A 43 15.19 -7.76 1.29
C VAL A 43 16.01 -6.57 0.78
N GLU A 44 15.39 -5.41 0.63
CA GLU A 44 15.95 -4.20 0.03
C GLU A 44 16.90 -3.47 0.99
N MET A 45 16.54 -3.36 2.26
CA MET A 45 17.33 -2.58 3.22
C MET A 45 18.54 -3.37 3.71
N ARG A 46 19.60 -3.33 2.92
CA ARG A 46 20.94 -3.80 3.32
C ARG A 46 21.40 -3.00 4.54
N GLY A 47 21.69 -3.69 5.63
CA GLY A 47 22.15 -3.08 6.89
C GLY A 47 21.07 -2.86 7.94
N LEU A 48 19.85 -3.42 7.77
CA LEU A 48 18.91 -3.53 8.89
C LEU A 48 19.58 -4.21 10.08
N SER A 49 19.45 -3.60 11.25
CA SER A 49 19.89 -4.23 12.48
C SER A 49 19.09 -5.52 12.71
N PRO A 50 19.67 -6.55 13.34
CA PRO A 50 18.95 -7.79 13.65
C PRO A 50 17.62 -7.54 14.37
N MET A 51 17.54 -6.52 15.23
CA MET A 51 16.32 -6.10 15.92
C MET A 51 15.25 -5.57 14.96
N SER A 52 15.62 -4.68 14.04
CA SER A 52 14.66 -4.12 13.06
C SER A 52 14.09 -5.20 12.13
N ALA A 53 14.95 -6.12 11.66
CA ALA A 53 14.50 -7.28 10.90
C ALA A 53 13.58 -8.19 11.73
N HIS A 54 13.87 -8.37 13.02
CA HIS A 54 13.01 -9.12 13.93
C HIS A 54 11.63 -8.48 14.08
N PHE A 55 11.57 -7.16 14.30
CA PHE A 55 10.29 -6.44 14.38
C PHE A 55 9.48 -6.51 13.09
N MET A 56 10.13 -6.39 11.92
CA MET A 56 9.44 -6.53 10.63
C MET A 56 8.84 -7.93 10.42
N ARG A 57 9.56 -8.99 10.83
CA ARG A 57 9.03 -10.36 10.80
C ARG A 57 7.87 -10.56 11.78
N MET A 58 7.96 -10.01 12.99
CA MET A 58 6.87 -10.05 13.97
C MET A 58 5.63 -9.32 13.46
N ALA A 59 5.80 -8.12 12.88
CA ALA A 59 4.70 -7.36 12.29
C ALA A 59 4.03 -8.14 11.15
N ARG A 60 4.81 -8.78 10.28
CA ARG A 60 4.30 -9.65 9.21
C ARG A 60 3.47 -10.80 9.76
N GLN A 61 3.96 -11.48 10.80
CA GLN A 61 3.26 -12.59 11.42
C GLN A 61 1.94 -12.14 12.06
N ASN A 62 1.95 -11.03 12.81
CA ASN A 62 0.73 -10.49 13.43
C ASN A 62 -0.36 -10.13 12.41
N LEU A 63 0.02 -9.55 11.27
CA LEU A 63 -0.95 -9.23 10.20
C LEU A 63 -1.60 -10.48 9.61
N LEU A 64 -0.82 -11.53 9.39
CA LEU A 64 -1.33 -12.82 8.92
C LEU A 64 -2.26 -13.45 9.96
N ASP A 65 -1.83 -13.48 11.21
CA ASP A 65 -2.59 -14.06 12.32
C ASP A 65 -3.93 -13.33 12.49
N GLU A 66 -3.93 -12.00 12.47
CA GLU A 66 -5.16 -11.21 12.58
C GLU A 66 -6.13 -11.46 11.42
N HIS A 67 -5.61 -11.54 10.19
CA HIS A 67 -6.44 -11.81 9.01
C HIS A 67 -7.01 -13.23 9.00
N PHE A 68 -6.22 -14.23 9.36
CA PHE A 68 -6.70 -15.61 9.47
C PHE A 68 -7.65 -15.79 10.64
N ALA A 69 -7.40 -15.15 11.79
CA ALA A 69 -8.31 -15.14 12.93
C ALA A 69 -9.67 -14.52 12.57
N ARG A 70 -9.68 -13.35 11.91
CA ARG A 70 -10.91 -12.70 11.43
C ARG A 70 -11.68 -13.56 10.43
N LYS A 71 -10.99 -14.30 9.55
CA LYS A 71 -11.62 -15.27 8.64
C LYS A 71 -12.16 -16.49 9.38
N ALA A 72 -11.45 -17.02 10.37
CA ALA A 72 -11.88 -18.16 11.17
C ALA A 72 -13.13 -17.82 12.02
N CYS A 73 -13.19 -16.61 12.59
CA CYS A 73 -14.33 -16.15 13.40
C CYS A 73 -15.64 -15.99 12.60
N LYS A 74 -15.59 -15.82 11.27
CA LYS A 74 -16.81 -15.71 10.44
C LYS A 74 -17.54 -17.05 10.21
N ASN A 75 -16.94 -18.18 10.59
CA ASN A 75 -17.51 -19.52 10.42
C ASN A 75 -18.04 -20.16 11.72
N ARG A 76 -17.98 -19.46 12.85
CA ARG A 76 -18.69 -19.87 14.06
C ARG A 76 -19.79 -18.85 14.29
N LYS A 77 -21.06 -19.26 14.18
CA LYS A 77 -22.11 -18.56 14.93
C LYS A 77 -21.57 -18.42 16.36
N PRO A 78 -21.61 -17.24 17.01
CA PRO A 78 -21.30 -17.16 18.41
C PRO A 78 -22.19 -18.20 19.10
N ALA A 79 -21.57 -19.21 19.70
CA ALA A 79 -22.26 -20.17 20.54
C ALA A 79 -22.57 -19.42 21.84
N LEU A 80 -23.65 -18.64 21.79
CA LEU A 80 -24.44 -18.25 22.94
C LEU A 80 -25.49 -19.35 23.15
#